data_AF-A0A3E4EF70-F1
#
_entry.id   AF-A0A3E4EF70-F1
#
_cell.length_a   1.000
_cell.length_b   1.000
_cell.length_c   1.000
_cell.angle_alpha   90.00
_cell.angle_beta   90.00
_cell.angle_gamma   90.00
#
_symmetry.space_group_name_H-M   'P 1'
#
loop_
_entity.id
_entity.type
_entity.pdbx_description
1 polymer ?
#
loop_
_entity_poly.entity_id
_entity_poly.type
_entity_poly.pdbx_seq_one_letter_code
_entity_poly.pdbx_strand_id
1 'polypeptide(L)'
;MDRTPKPGELYRHFKNKLYQIVTVATHSETGEKLVIYQALYDDFGIYARPLDMFLSEVDHEKYHDVKQKYRFEKITLKEQPEDMPAPDADEGQAPDPRLLEFLDADTFEEKYNILISMRDIITDRLIDDIAVVMDVVVPEGPLQKRYDDLKNTIKTRQYYEFSNRLR
;
A
#
# COMPACT_ATOMS: atom_id res chain seq x y z
N MET A 1 -24.44 16.78 -3.94
CA MET A 1 -24.55 15.39 -3.44
C MET A 1 -23.76 15.31 -2.15
N ASP A 2 -24.38 14.86 -1.08
CA ASP A 2 -23.74 14.74 0.24
C ASP A 2 -22.68 13.62 0.19
N ARG A 3 -21.39 13.97 0.35
CA ARG A 3 -20.25 13.03 0.26
C ARG A 3 -19.72 12.63 1.64
N THR A 4 -20.53 12.82 2.68
CA THR A 4 -20.16 12.49 4.06
C THR A 4 -19.90 10.98 4.20
N PRO A 5 -18.72 10.56 4.66
CA PRO A 5 -18.41 9.14 4.90
C PRO A 5 -19.34 8.54 5.94
N LYS A 6 -19.73 7.27 5.76
CA LYS A 6 -20.64 6.55 6.66
C LYS A 6 -19.90 5.47 7.45
N PRO A 7 -20.33 5.18 8.70
CA PRO A 7 -19.83 4.05 9.47
C PRO A 7 -19.80 2.76 8.66
N GLY A 8 -18.70 2.02 8.76
CA GLY A 8 -18.47 0.75 8.06
C GLY A 8 -17.95 0.88 6.64
N GLU A 9 -17.99 2.08 6.02
CA GLU A 9 -17.42 2.27 4.69
C GLU A 9 -15.90 2.12 4.69
N LEU A 10 -15.38 1.53 3.61
CA LEU A 10 -13.96 1.31 3.42
C LEU A 10 -13.39 2.39 2.51
N TYR A 11 -12.22 2.90 2.86
CA TYR A 11 -11.52 3.93 2.12
C TYR A 11 -10.05 3.55 1.93
N ARG A 12 -9.52 3.85 0.74
CA ARG A 12 -8.10 3.73 0.42
C ARG A 12 -7.46 5.12 0.39
N HIS A 13 -6.44 5.32 1.20
CA HIS A 13 -5.60 6.51 1.11
C HIS A 13 -4.73 6.46 -0.13
N PHE A 14 -4.36 7.60 -0.73
CA PHE A 14 -3.52 7.67 -1.93
C PHE A 14 -2.12 7.02 -1.79
N LYS A 15 -1.72 6.71 -0.55
CA LYS A 15 -0.52 5.90 -0.21
C LYS A 15 -0.81 4.39 -0.11
N ASN A 16 -1.92 3.93 -0.71
CA ASN A 16 -2.44 2.57 -0.71
C ASN A 16 -2.68 1.96 0.69
N LYS A 17 -2.90 2.76 1.73
CA LYS A 17 -3.25 2.24 3.07
C LYS A 17 -4.77 2.20 3.21
N LEU A 18 -5.30 1.11 3.77
CA LEU A 18 -6.73 0.87 3.90
C LEU A 18 -7.23 1.32 5.27
N TYR A 19 -8.42 1.89 5.27
CA TYR A 19 -9.09 2.39 6.47
C TYR A 19 -10.58 2.08 6.43
N GLN A 20 -11.16 1.90 7.61
CA GLN A 20 -12.61 1.81 7.78
C GLN A 20 -13.11 3.04 8.53
N ILE A 21 -14.23 3.60 8.08
CA ILE A 21 -14.91 4.68 8.81
C ILE A 21 -15.58 4.09 10.03
N VAL A 22 -15.22 4.62 11.21
CA VAL A 22 -15.92 4.31 12.46
C VAL A 22 -17.17 5.17 12.55
N THR A 23 -17.01 6.49 12.44
CA THR A 23 -18.12 7.45 12.47
C THR A 23 -17.68 8.85 12.03
N VAL A 24 -18.63 9.78 11.92
CA VAL A 24 -18.35 11.22 11.81
C VAL A 24 -18.78 11.89 13.11
N ALA A 25 -17.82 12.49 13.80
CA ALA A 25 -18.03 13.22 15.05
C ALA A 25 -18.15 14.73 14.80
N THR A 26 -18.72 15.44 15.77
CA THR A 26 -18.69 16.91 15.83
C THR A 26 -17.71 17.31 16.93
N HIS A 27 -16.71 18.12 16.61
CA HIS A 27 -15.78 18.68 17.58
C HIS A 27 -16.53 19.64 18.51
N SER A 28 -16.52 19.39 19.81
CA SER A 28 -17.40 20.10 20.76
C SER A 28 -17.06 21.58 20.93
N GLU A 29 -15.79 21.96 20.76
CA GLU A 29 -15.34 23.34 20.96
C GLU A 29 -15.52 24.21 19.71
N THR A 30 -15.41 23.62 18.52
CA THR A 30 -15.40 24.36 17.25
C THR A 30 -16.62 24.09 16.39
N GLY A 31 -17.38 23.04 16.67
CA GLY A 31 -18.47 22.56 15.83
C GLY A 31 -18.03 21.87 14.53
N GLU A 32 -16.72 21.72 14.30
CA GLU A 32 -16.18 21.14 13.08
C GLU A 32 -16.50 19.64 12.96
N LYS A 33 -16.74 19.17 11.73
CA LYS A 33 -16.95 17.74 11.47
C LYS A 33 -15.61 17.01 11.37
N LEU A 34 -15.45 15.95 12.15
CA LEU A 34 -14.29 15.08 12.15
C LEU A 34 -14.69 13.69 11.67
N VAL A 35 -13.95 13.15 10.71
CA VAL A 35 -14.04 11.73 10.35
C VAL A 35 -13.20 10.94 11.33
N ILE A 36 -13.84 10.00 12.02
CA ILE A 36 -13.18 9.02 12.89
C ILE A 36 -13.04 7.72 12.09
N TYR A 37 -11.80 7.28 11.89
CA TYR A 37 -11.49 6.15 11.03
C TYR A 37 -10.38 5.30 11.63
N GLN A 38 -10.43 4.01 11.36
CA GLN A 38 -9.48 3.01 11.85
C GLN A 38 -8.58 2.55 10.71
N ALA A 39 -7.27 2.45 10.96
CA ALA A 39 -6.35 1.77 10.08
C ALA A 39 -6.66 0.27 10.02
N LEU A 40 -6.70 -0.31 8.82
CA LEU A 40 -6.85 -1.76 8.63
C LEU A 40 -5.49 -2.45 8.45
N TYR A 41 -4.47 -1.92 9.10
CA TYR A 41 -3.08 -2.34 9.01
C TYR A 41 -2.34 -1.95 10.30
N ASP A 42 -1.13 -2.49 10.47
CA ASP A 42 -0.30 -2.33 11.68
C ASP A 42 -1.12 -2.64 12.96
N ASP A 43 -1.12 -1.74 13.94
CA ASP A 43 -1.79 -1.91 15.24
C ASP A 43 -3.27 -1.48 15.24
N PHE A 44 -3.91 -1.34 14.07
CA PHE A 44 -5.31 -0.92 13.93
C PHE A 44 -5.65 0.41 14.62
N GLY A 45 -4.72 1.38 14.55
CA GLY A 45 -4.87 2.69 15.17
C GLY A 45 -6.12 3.45 14.73
N ILE A 46 -6.72 4.21 15.65
CA ILE A 46 -7.90 5.05 15.41
C ILE A 46 -7.46 6.51 15.32
N TYR A 47 -7.93 7.21 14.30
CA TYR A 47 -7.54 8.58 14.00
C TYR A 47 -8.77 9.47 13.80
N ALA A 48 -8.61 10.75 14.10
CA ALA A 48 -9.57 11.81 13.80
C ALA A 48 -8.96 12.76 12.77
N ARG A 49 -9.74 13.18 11.78
CA ARG A 49 -9.32 14.16 10.77
C ARG A 49 -10.49 15.06 10.36
N PRO A 50 -10.27 16.37 10.16
CA PRO A 50 -11.26 17.26 9.55
C PRO A 50 -11.90 16.68 8.29
N LEU A 51 -13.22 16.76 8.19
CA LEU A 51 -14.00 16.23 7.08
C LEU A 51 -13.51 16.80 5.73
N ASP A 52 -13.29 18.11 5.66
CA ASP A 52 -12.83 18.78 4.46
C ASP A 52 -11.44 18.30 4.04
N MET A 53 -10.54 18.07 5.00
CA MET A 53 -9.21 17.52 4.75
C MET A 53 -9.21 16.03 4.43
N PHE A 54 -10.26 15.30 4.81
CA PHE A 54 -10.43 13.89 4.48
C PHE A 54 -10.91 13.75 3.03
N LEU A 55 -11.83 14.62 2.61
CA LEU A 55 -12.40 14.64 1.27
C LEU A 55 -11.57 15.44 0.25
N SER A 56 -10.44 16.01 0.67
CA SER A 56 -9.62 16.84 -0.22
C SER A 56 -8.90 16.03 -1.29
N GLU A 57 -8.48 16.72 -2.36
CA GLU A 57 -7.74 16.13 -3.47
C GLU A 57 -6.28 15.85 -3.08
N VAL A 58 -5.67 14.92 -3.81
CA VAL A 58 -4.24 14.69 -3.70
C VAL A 58 -3.51 15.92 -4.23
N ASP A 59 -2.43 16.28 -3.57
CA ASP A 59 -1.52 17.31 -4.05
C ASP A 59 -0.69 16.73 -5.20
N HIS A 60 -1.16 16.91 -6.43
CA HIS A 60 -0.50 16.41 -7.63
C HIS A 60 0.75 17.23 -8.01
N GLU A 61 0.99 18.39 -7.41
CA GLU A 61 2.27 19.11 -7.56
C GLU A 61 3.37 18.46 -6.74
N LYS A 62 3.01 17.76 -5.66
CA LYS A 62 3.93 16.99 -4.83
C LYS A 62 4.01 15.50 -5.23
N TYR A 63 2.94 14.94 -5.76
CA TYR A 63 2.82 13.53 -6.09
C TYR A 63 2.34 13.32 -7.53
N HIS A 64 3.26 13.46 -8.49
CA HIS A 64 2.94 13.53 -9.92
C HIS A 64 2.41 12.19 -10.46
N ASP A 65 2.91 11.08 -9.92
CA ASP A 65 2.59 9.72 -10.39
C ASP A 65 1.31 9.15 -9.77
N VAL A 66 0.66 9.88 -8.86
CA VAL A 66 -0.54 9.38 -8.18
C VAL A 66 -1.75 9.53 -9.09
N LYS A 67 -2.28 8.40 -9.57
CA LYS A 67 -3.51 8.33 -10.38
C LYS A 67 -4.80 8.60 -9.56
N GLN A 68 -4.73 8.43 -8.24
CA GLN A 68 -5.86 8.64 -7.33
C GLN A 68 -6.17 10.13 -7.21
N LYS A 69 -7.45 10.52 -7.37
CA LYS A 69 -7.83 11.95 -7.38
C LYS A 69 -7.98 12.50 -5.96
N TYR A 70 -8.62 11.74 -5.08
CA TYR A 70 -8.87 12.16 -3.69
C TYR A 70 -7.87 11.54 -2.74
N ARG A 71 -7.59 12.22 -1.63
CA ARG A 71 -6.71 11.68 -0.59
C ARG A 71 -7.20 10.36 -0.05
N PHE A 72 -8.52 10.22 0.08
CA PHE A 72 -9.21 8.99 0.44
C PHE A 72 -10.30 8.71 -0.57
N GLU A 73 -10.25 7.53 -1.19
CA GLU A 73 -11.29 7.08 -2.11
C GLU A 73 -12.04 5.90 -1.52
N LYS A 74 -13.38 5.97 -1.56
CA LYS A 74 -14.24 4.89 -1.09
C LYS A 74 -14.03 3.67 -1.97
N ILE A 75 -13.77 2.53 -1.35
CA ILE A 75 -13.70 1.25 -2.03
C ILE A 75 -14.99 0.46 -1.79
N THR A 76 -15.39 -0.29 -2.80
CA THR A 76 -16.41 -1.33 -2.66
C THR A 76 -15.70 -2.66 -2.81
N LEU A 77 -15.72 -3.48 -1.76
CA LEU A 77 -15.36 -4.88 -1.90
C LEU A 77 -16.46 -5.49 -2.78
N LYS A 78 -16.22 -5.58 -4.09
CA LYS A 78 -16.98 -6.52 -4.90
C LYS A 78 -16.51 -7.90 -4.47
N GLU A 79 -17.42 -8.71 -3.95
CA GLU A 79 -17.20 -10.15 -3.87
C GLU A 79 -16.95 -10.66 -5.29
N GLN A 80 -15.68 -10.77 -5.67
CA GLN A 80 -15.24 -11.70 -6.69
C GLN A 80 -14.56 -12.84 -5.94
N PRO A 81 -15.19 -14.02 -5.84
CA PRO A 81 -14.56 -15.19 -5.25
C PRO A 81 -13.60 -15.87 -6.26
N GLU A 82 -12.68 -15.14 -6.87
CA GLU A 82 -11.81 -15.70 -7.94
C GLU A 82 -10.30 -15.42 -7.77
N ASP A 83 -9.83 -14.62 -6.79
CA ASP A 83 -8.39 -14.27 -6.68
C ASP A 83 -7.80 -14.38 -5.26
N MET A 84 -8.37 -15.21 -4.39
CA MET A 84 -7.56 -15.80 -3.31
C MET A 84 -7.05 -17.15 -3.82
N PRO A 85 -5.77 -17.30 -4.17
CA PRO A 85 -5.24 -18.64 -4.36
C PRO A 85 -5.38 -19.35 -3.01
N ALA A 86 -6.11 -20.46 -3.03
CA ALA A 86 -6.21 -21.39 -1.92
C ALA A 86 -4.79 -21.77 -1.47
N PRO A 87 -4.56 -22.02 -0.17
CA PRO A 87 -3.29 -22.58 0.26
C PRO A 87 -3.17 -23.97 -0.34
N ASP A 88 -2.01 -24.22 -0.93
CA ASP A 88 -1.51 -25.53 -1.39
C ASP A 88 -2.11 -26.10 -2.68
N ALA A 89 -1.51 -25.73 -3.81
CA ALA A 89 -1.23 -26.67 -4.90
C ALA A 89 0.03 -26.25 -5.66
N ASP A 90 1.07 -27.08 -5.50
CA ASP A 90 2.27 -27.12 -6.31
C ASP A 90 1.92 -27.57 -7.74
N GLU A 91 1.58 -26.64 -8.64
CA GLU A 91 1.60 -26.88 -10.09
C GLU A 91 1.95 -25.59 -10.85
N GLY A 92 3.19 -25.53 -11.36
CA GLY A 92 3.50 -24.93 -12.67
C GLY A 92 3.00 -23.53 -13.03
N GLN A 93 2.67 -22.66 -12.08
CA GLN A 93 2.26 -21.29 -12.39
C GLN A 93 3.47 -20.56 -13.03
N ALA A 94 3.29 -20.08 -14.26
CA ALA A 94 4.27 -19.21 -14.90
C ALA A 94 4.66 -18.07 -13.94
N PRO A 95 5.95 -17.67 -13.88
CA PRO A 95 6.36 -16.58 -13.02
C PRO A 95 5.50 -15.36 -13.33
N ASP A 96 5.04 -14.67 -12.28
CA ASP A 96 4.21 -13.47 -12.42
C ASP A 96 4.88 -12.51 -13.43
N PRO A 97 4.16 -12.02 -14.46
CA PRO A 97 4.74 -11.10 -15.45
C PRO A 97 5.43 -9.89 -14.82
N ARG A 98 5.00 -9.46 -13.64
CA ARG A 98 5.60 -8.36 -12.90
C ARG A 98 6.81 -8.79 -12.08
N LEU A 99 6.90 -10.06 -11.68
CA LEU A 99 8.15 -10.62 -11.15
C LEU A 99 9.21 -10.61 -12.26
N LEU A 100 8.86 -11.02 -13.48
CA LEU A 100 9.76 -10.91 -14.63
C LEU A 100 10.21 -9.45 -14.86
N GLU A 101 9.28 -8.50 -14.84
CA GLU A 101 9.60 -7.07 -14.95
C GLU A 101 10.55 -6.60 -13.83
N PHE A 102 10.38 -7.10 -12.61
CA PHE A 102 11.29 -6.82 -11.49
C PHE A 102 12.69 -7.41 -11.71
N LEU A 103 12.79 -8.62 -12.29
CA LEU A 103 14.06 -9.27 -12.61
C LEU A 103 14.82 -8.52 -13.72
N ASP A 104 14.08 -8.04 -14.73
CA ASP A 104 14.62 -7.33 -15.89
C ASP A 104 15.01 -5.88 -15.58
N ALA A 105 14.57 -5.32 -14.44
CA ALA A 105 14.91 -3.97 -14.03
C ALA A 105 16.41 -3.83 -13.71
N ASP A 106 17.08 -2.88 -14.38
CA ASP A 106 18.51 -2.64 -14.26
C ASP A 106 18.86 -1.80 -13.02
N THR A 107 17.90 -1.06 -12.47
CA THR A 107 18.12 -0.14 -11.35
C THR A 107 17.28 -0.49 -10.12
N PHE A 108 17.80 -0.21 -8.93
CA PHE A 108 17.02 -0.37 -7.69
C PHE A 108 15.81 0.57 -7.61
N GLU A 109 15.82 1.68 -8.34
CA GLU A 109 14.68 2.60 -8.43
C GLU A 109 13.50 1.96 -9.18
N GLU A 110 13.76 1.35 -10.34
CA GLU A 110 12.76 0.60 -11.10
C GLU A 110 12.25 -0.59 -10.29
N LYS A 111 13.15 -1.37 -9.67
CA LYS A 111 12.78 -2.46 -8.77
C LYS A 111 11.87 -2.00 -7.64
N TYR A 112 12.15 -0.85 -7.05
CA TYR A 112 11.32 -0.27 -5.99
C TYR A 112 9.94 0.16 -6.50
N ASN A 113 9.86 0.76 -7.69
CA ASN A 113 8.60 1.15 -8.30
C ASN A 113 7.73 -0.05 -8.68
N ILE A 114 8.35 -1.12 -9.21
CA ILE A 114 7.67 -2.37 -9.54
C ILE A 114 7.17 -3.06 -8.25
N LEU A 115 8.00 -3.13 -7.21
CA LEU A 115 7.57 -3.68 -5.92
C LEU A 115 6.36 -2.92 -5.35
N ILE A 116 6.33 -1.59 -5.49
CA ILE A 116 5.18 -0.77 -5.08
C ILE A 116 3.94 -1.08 -5.92
N SER A 117 4.10 -1.27 -7.23
CA SER A 117 2.98 -1.54 -8.14
C SER A 117 2.36 -2.92 -7.89
N MET A 118 3.15 -3.87 -7.38
CA MET A 118 2.74 -5.22 -7.02
C MET A 118 2.13 -5.34 -5.62
N ARG A 119 2.07 -4.26 -4.82
CA ARG A 119 1.62 -4.32 -3.43
C ARG A 119 0.24 -4.95 -3.24
N ASP A 120 -0.68 -4.77 -4.18
CA ASP A 120 -2.06 -5.26 -4.08
C ASP A 120 -2.18 -6.77 -4.40
N ILE A 121 -1.14 -7.38 -4.98
CA ILE A 121 -1.08 -8.82 -5.34
C ILE A 121 0.05 -9.56 -4.62
N ILE A 122 0.76 -8.88 -3.70
CA ILE A 122 1.92 -9.44 -3.02
C ILE A 122 1.49 -10.63 -2.14
N THR A 123 2.27 -11.70 -2.19
CA THR A 123 2.08 -12.91 -1.38
C THR A 123 3.39 -13.25 -0.67
N ASP A 124 3.35 -14.09 0.35
CA ASP A 124 4.55 -14.54 1.06
C ASP A 124 5.55 -15.18 0.08
N ARG A 125 5.06 -15.98 -0.87
CA ARG A 125 5.88 -16.57 -1.93
C ARG A 125 6.56 -15.54 -2.81
N LEU A 126 5.83 -14.50 -3.26
CA LEU A 126 6.44 -13.43 -4.07
C LEU A 126 7.51 -12.66 -3.29
N ILE A 127 7.31 -12.45 -1.99
CA ILE A 127 8.32 -11.82 -1.13
C ILE A 127 9.55 -12.73 -1.03
N ASP A 128 9.37 -14.03 -0.86
CA ASP A 128 10.47 -15.00 -0.78
C ASP A 128 11.25 -15.07 -2.10
N ASP A 129 10.56 -15.15 -3.23
CA ASP A 129 11.16 -15.17 -4.57
C ASP A 129 11.99 -13.90 -4.82
N ILE A 130 11.45 -12.73 -4.50
CA ILE A 130 12.16 -11.45 -4.63
C ILE A 130 13.34 -11.38 -3.63
N ALA A 131 13.17 -11.89 -2.41
CA ALA A 131 14.20 -11.90 -1.39
C ALA A 131 15.41 -12.74 -1.82
N VAL A 132 15.17 -13.90 -2.44
CA VAL A 132 16.21 -14.75 -3.02
C VAL A 132 16.97 -14.03 -4.14
N VAL A 133 16.25 -13.40 -5.06
CA VAL A 133 16.87 -12.64 -6.19
C VAL A 133 17.70 -11.48 -5.67
N MET A 134 17.20 -10.79 -4.66
CA MET A 134 17.86 -9.65 -4.05
C MET A 134 18.97 -10.08 -3.09
N ASP A 135 19.17 -11.37 -2.81
CA ASP A 135 20.10 -11.87 -1.79
C ASP A 135 19.91 -11.13 -0.45
N VAL A 136 18.67 -11.15 0.03
CA VAL A 136 18.25 -10.54 1.30
C VAL A 136 17.47 -11.55 2.13
N VAL A 137 17.64 -11.49 3.45
CA VAL A 137 16.85 -12.30 4.37
C VAL A 137 15.70 -11.43 4.89
N VAL A 138 14.47 -11.79 4.53
CA VAL A 138 13.25 -11.17 5.06
C VAL A 138 12.73 -12.03 6.21
N PRO A 139 12.71 -11.52 7.46
CA PRO A 139 12.22 -12.29 8.60
C PRO A 139 10.79 -12.79 8.39
N GLU A 140 10.47 -13.95 8.97
CA GLU A 140 9.09 -14.43 9.03
C GLU A 140 8.23 -13.49 9.88
N GLY A 141 6.97 -13.34 9.48
CA GLY A 141 6.03 -12.45 10.16
C GLY A 141 4.80 -12.14 9.30
N PRO A 142 3.95 -11.21 9.73
CA PRO A 142 2.79 -10.80 8.95
C PRO A 142 3.21 -10.30 7.56
N LEU A 143 2.49 -10.72 6.50
CA LEU A 143 2.76 -10.39 5.10
C LEU A 143 3.14 -8.93 4.86
N GLN A 144 2.37 -7.99 5.44
CA GLN A 144 2.62 -6.56 5.31
C GLN A 144 3.94 -6.11 5.95
N LYS A 145 4.34 -6.71 7.09
CA LYS A 145 5.62 -6.44 7.73
C LYS A 145 6.78 -6.98 6.89
N ARG A 146 6.64 -8.20 6.37
CA ARG A 146 7.63 -8.80 5.45
C ARG A 146 7.81 -7.94 4.19
N TYR A 147 6.70 -7.44 3.64
CA TYR A 147 6.71 -6.52 2.52
C TYR A 147 7.41 -5.19 2.85
N ASP A 148 7.11 -4.60 4.00
CA ASP A 148 7.73 -3.34 4.43
C ASP A 148 9.23 -3.52 4.71
N ASP A 149 9.65 -4.65 5.27
CA ASP A 149 11.06 -5.01 5.48
C ASP A 149 11.79 -5.13 4.13
N LEU A 150 11.24 -5.91 3.20
CA LEU A 150 11.79 -6.05 1.84
C LEU A 150 11.90 -4.69 1.13
N LYS A 151 10.82 -3.90 1.17
CA LYS A 151 10.76 -2.56 0.58
C LYS A 151 11.82 -1.62 1.16
N ASN A 152 12.01 -1.64 2.48
CA ASN A 152 13.03 -0.83 3.13
C ASN A 152 14.43 -1.27 2.70
N THR A 153 14.68 -2.58 2.57
CA THR A 153 15.97 -3.09 2.09
C THR A 153 16.30 -2.62 0.67
N ILE A 154 15.34 -2.71 -0.26
CA ILE A 154 15.54 -2.21 -1.64
C ILE A 154 15.84 -0.70 -1.63
N LYS A 155 15.09 0.08 -0.84
CA LYS A 155 15.29 1.53 -0.70
C LYS A 155 16.66 1.89 -0.11
N THR A 156 17.12 1.13 0.89
CA THR A 156 18.45 1.33 1.47
C THR A 156 19.54 1.02 0.45
N ARG A 157 19.41 -0.06 -0.32
CA ARG A 157 20.38 -0.40 -1.37
C ARG A 157 20.40 0.62 -2.51
N GLN A 158 19.25 1.15 -2.91
CA GLN A 158 19.15 2.28 -3.85
C GLN A 158 20.03 3.47 -3.40
N TYR A 159 20.02 3.80 -2.11
CA TYR A 159 20.81 4.90 -1.56
C TYR A 159 22.33 4.64 -1.60
N TYR A 160 22.75 3.41 -1.35
CA TYR A 160 24.18 3.03 -1.33
C TYR A 160 24.77 2.85 -2.73
N GLU A 161 24.03 2.30 -3.70
CA GLU A 161 24.51 2.22 -5.09
C GLU A 161 24.67 3.60 -5.73
N PHE A 162 23.75 4.53 -5.47
CA PHE A 162 23.84 5.89 -5.99
C PHE A 162 25.05 6.63 -5.40
N SER A 163 25.36 6.39 -4.12
CA SER A 163 26.50 6.99 -3.43
C SER A 163 27.86 6.43 -3.88
N ASN A 164 27.92 5.17 -4.34
CA ASN A 164 29.14 4.54 -4.86
C ASN A 164 29.44 4.88 -6.33
N ARG A 165 28.47 5.37 -7.11
CA ARG A 165 28.69 5.86 -8.49
C ARG A 165 29.26 7.27 -8.57
N LEU A 166 29.29 8.01 -7.45
CA LEU A 166 29.77 9.39 -7.34
C LEU A 166 31.20 9.50 -6.76
N ARG A 167 31.94 8.39 -6.68
CA ARG A 167 33.36 8.35 -6.25
C ARG A 167 34.31 8.02 -7.39
#